data_AF-Q7NUD0-F1
#
_entry.id   AF-Q7NUD0-F1
#
_cell.length_a   1.000
_cell.length_b   1.000
_cell.length_c   1.000
_cell.angle_alpha   90.00
_cell.angle_beta   90.00
_cell.angle_gamma   90.00
#
_symmetry.space_group_name_H-M   'P 1'
#
loop_
_entity.id
_entity.type
_entity.pdbx_description
1 polymer ?
#
loop_
_entity_poly.entity_id
_entity_poly.type
_entity_poly.pdbx_seq_one_letter_code
_entity_poly.pdbx_strand_id
1 'polypeptide(L)'
;MGDMKVIIKEVMASRLGIEPAHIRSYELDGLVYLTWADSLVVGAQCRICYSIIWVDQRVNPVLSEPKPNVVPDYGGGYYEYQKEKVHRFLASMPACPKCGGEDFDRFINNVNYPRFQSGKEFPKGVVSSDLIKEDASAVLVYFVE
;
A
#
# COMPACT_ATOMS: atom_id res chain seq x y z
N MET A 1 -1.96 -1.14 -29.79
CA MET A 1 -1.52 -1.44 -28.41
C MET A 1 -2.70 -2.12 -27.76
N GLY A 2 -2.63 -3.43 -27.50
CA GLY A 2 -3.72 -4.12 -26.82
C GLY A 2 -3.78 -3.64 -25.37
N ASP A 3 -4.98 -3.27 -24.90
CA ASP A 3 -5.19 -2.93 -23.50
C ASP A 3 -4.74 -4.11 -22.64
N MET A 4 -3.60 -3.94 -21.97
CA MET A 4 -3.11 -4.94 -21.02
C MET A 4 -4.09 -4.93 -19.86
N LYS A 5 -4.96 -5.94 -19.82
CA LYS A 5 -5.98 -6.07 -18.79
C LYS A 5 -5.29 -6.24 -17.45
N VAL A 6 -5.39 -5.23 -16.58
CA VAL A 6 -4.93 -5.30 -15.19
C VAL A 6 -5.72 -6.41 -14.48
N ILE A 7 -5.02 -7.38 -13.88
CA ILE A 7 -5.65 -8.49 -13.15
C ILE A 7 -5.43 -8.26 -11.66
N ILE A 8 -6.52 -8.15 -10.91
CA ILE A 8 -6.49 -8.12 -9.45
C ILE A 8 -6.81 -9.52 -8.94
N LYS A 9 -5.98 -10.04 -8.04
CA LYS A 9 -6.20 -11.33 -7.36
C LYS A 9 -6.22 -11.16 -5.85
N GLU A 10 -6.90 -12.09 -5.18
CA GLU A 10 -6.71 -12.30 -3.76
C GLU A 10 -5.57 -13.29 -3.54
N VAL A 11 -4.59 -12.91 -2.72
CA VAL A 11 -3.44 -13.73 -2.36
C VAL A 11 -3.23 -13.69 -0.85
N MET A 12 -2.63 -14.73 -0.29
CA MET A 12 -2.26 -14.73 1.13
C MET A 12 -1.24 -13.62 1.41
N ALA A 13 -1.43 -12.87 2.51
CA ALA A 13 -0.53 -11.80 2.92
C ALA A 13 0.93 -12.28 3.07
N SER A 14 1.11 -13.49 3.57
CA SER A 14 2.42 -14.16 3.69
C SER A 14 3.16 -14.30 2.36
N ARG A 15 2.46 -14.50 1.23
CA ARG A 15 3.11 -14.58 -0.11
C ARG A 15 3.75 -13.28 -0.53
N LEU A 16 3.32 -12.16 0.05
CA LEU A 16 3.81 -10.82 -0.25
C LEU A 16 4.67 -10.25 0.89
N GLY A 17 4.89 -10.99 1.97
CA GLY A 17 5.61 -10.50 3.15
C GLY A 17 4.86 -9.39 3.91
N ILE A 18 3.53 -9.34 3.80
CA ILE A 18 2.68 -8.38 4.51
C ILE A 18 2.32 -8.95 5.87
N GLU A 19 2.46 -8.15 6.93
CA GLU A 19 2.09 -8.51 8.30
C GLU A 19 0.75 -7.89 8.70
N PRO A 20 -0.35 -8.65 8.67
CA PRO A 20 -1.61 -8.23 9.27
C PRO A 20 -1.48 -8.24 10.80
N ALA A 21 -1.99 -7.20 11.45
CA ALA A 21 -2.03 -7.12 12.90
C ALA A 21 -3.22 -6.30 13.38
N HIS A 22 -3.70 -6.61 14.59
CA HIS A 22 -4.47 -5.67 15.39
C HIS A 22 -3.52 -4.82 16.25
N ILE A 23 -3.98 -3.64 16.65
CA ILE A 23 -3.29 -2.79 17.62
C ILE A 23 -4.06 -2.88 18.94
N ARG A 24 -3.36 -3.17 20.04
CA ARG A 24 -3.97 -3.29 21.38
C ARG A 24 -4.75 -2.02 21.72
N SER A 25 -5.97 -2.17 22.22
CA SER A 25 -6.95 -1.08 22.49
C SER A 25 -7.62 -0.48 21.25
N TYR A 26 -7.33 -0.98 20.05
CA TYR A 26 -7.92 -0.55 18.77
C TYR A 26 -8.41 -1.75 17.94
N GLU A 27 -8.62 -2.91 18.57
CA GLU A 27 -8.96 -4.16 17.89
C GLU A 27 -10.27 -4.04 17.08
N LEU A 28 -11.23 -3.27 17.59
CA LEU A 28 -12.51 -2.99 16.93
C LEU A 28 -12.39 -2.14 15.65
N ASP A 29 -11.26 -1.44 15.45
CA ASP A 29 -11.00 -0.70 14.22
C ASP A 29 -10.58 -1.65 13.07
N GLY A 30 -10.27 -2.91 13.39
CA GLY A 30 -9.91 -3.96 12.43
C GLY A 30 -8.40 -4.09 12.24
N LEU A 31 -8.01 -4.76 11.16
CA LEU A 31 -6.60 -5.01 10.85
C LEU A 31 -5.90 -3.77 10.29
N VAL A 32 -4.62 -3.65 10.63
CA VAL A 32 -3.62 -2.88 9.89
C VAL A 32 -2.68 -3.85 9.19
N TYR A 33 -2.09 -3.41 8.09
CA TYR A 33 -1.20 -4.22 7.26
C TYR A 33 0.16 -3.54 7.18
N LEU A 34 1.17 -4.18 7.76
CA LEU A 34 2.52 -3.63 7.87
C LEU A 34 3.45 -4.29 6.85
N THR A 35 4.49 -3.55 6.44
CA THR A 35 5.54 -4.04 5.53
C THR A 35 6.91 -3.72 6.10
N TRP A 36 7.90 -4.54 5.74
CA TRP A 36 9.29 -4.38 6.17
C TRP A 36 10.10 -3.51 5.20
N ALA A 37 11.27 -3.03 5.63
CA ALA A 37 12.10 -2.11 4.86
C ALA A 37 12.60 -2.69 3.52
N ASP A 38 12.70 -4.02 3.43
CA ASP A 38 13.09 -4.78 2.25
C ASP A 38 11.90 -5.27 1.41
N SER A 39 10.67 -4.88 1.78
CA SER A 39 9.46 -5.25 1.05
C SER A 39 9.53 -4.77 -0.40
N LEU A 40 9.30 -5.71 -1.33
CA LEU A 40 9.12 -5.40 -2.75
C LEU A 40 7.72 -4.88 -3.05
N VAL A 41 6.77 -5.12 -2.15
CA VAL A 41 5.39 -4.68 -2.33
C VAL A 41 5.09 -3.38 -1.60
N VAL A 42 4.30 -2.55 -2.27
CA VAL A 42 3.72 -1.30 -1.73
C VAL A 42 2.23 -1.29 -1.98
N GLY A 43 1.49 -0.50 -1.22
CA GLY A 43 0.03 -0.48 -1.27
C GLY A 43 -0.54 0.85 -1.74
N ALA A 44 -1.70 0.79 -2.39
CA ALA A 44 -2.60 1.92 -2.56
C ALA A 44 -3.86 1.66 -1.74
N GLN A 45 -4.17 2.54 -0.79
CA GLN A 45 -5.37 2.41 0.03
C GLN A 45 -6.51 3.26 -0.56
N CYS A 46 -7.65 2.62 -0.76
CA CYS A 46 -8.86 3.25 -1.27
C CYS A 46 -9.42 4.23 -0.22
N ARG A 47 -9.75 5.45 -0.64
CA ARG A 47 -10.32 6.47 0.24
C ARG A 47 -11.74 6.16 0.69
N ILE A 48 -12.47 5.37 -0.10
CA ILE A 48 -13.91 5.13 0.10
C ILE A 48 -14.15 3.98 1.09
N CYS A 49 -13.48 2.85 0.92
CA CYS A 49 -13.72 1.65 1.74
C CYS A 49 -12.48 1.11 2.46
N TYR A 50 -11.36 1.86 2.37
CA TYR A 50 -10.11 1.62 3.11
C TYR A 50 -9.40 0.29 2.82
N SER A 51 -9.86 -0.49 1.84
CA SER A 51 -9.11 -1.65 1.35
C SER A 51 -7.82 -1.21 0.66
N ILE A 52 -6.80 -2.05 0.77
CA ILE A 52 -5.50 -1.83 0.15
C ILE A 52 -5.36 -2.76 -1.04
N ILE A 53 -4.88 -2.22 -2.15
CA ILE A 53 -4.38 -3.00 -3.29
C ILE A 53 -2.86 -2.95 -3.24
N TRP A 54 -2.22 -4.11 -3.23
CA TRP A 54 -0.78 -4.26 -3.23
C TRP A 54 -0.24 -4.41 -4.65
N VAL A 55 0.96 -3.89 -4.89
CA VAL A 55 1.68 -3.99 -6.15
C VAL A 55 3.15 -4.27 -5.88
N ASP A 56 3.83 -4.98 -6.78
CA ASP A 56 5.30 -5.02 -6.78
C ASP A 56 5.84 -3.72 -7.38
N GLN A 57 6.60 -2.97 -6.59
CA GLN A 57 7.11 -1.65 -6.98
C GLN A 57 8.14 -1.71 -8.11
N ARG A 58 8.78 -2.86 -8.35
CA ARG A 58 9.80 -3.04 -9.39
C ARG A 58 9.23 -3.30 -10.77
N VAL A 59 8.00 -3.78 -10.84
CA VAL A 59 7.30 -4.07 -12.10
C VAL A 59 6.20 -3.07 -12.40
N ASN A 60 5.71 -2.34 -11.40
CA ASN A 60 4.71 -1.29 -11.61
C ASN A 60 5.30 -0.18 -12.52
N PRO A 61 4.66 0.12 -13.67
CA PRO A 61 5.25 0.96 -14.71
C PRO A 61 5.49 2.39 -14.29
N VAL A 62 4.77 2.90 -13.27
CA VAL A 62 4.99 4.25 -12.72
C VAL A 62 6.08 4.22 -11.67
N LEU A 63 6.05 3.27 -10.72
CA LEU A 63 7.00 3.19 -9.62
C LEU A 63 8.40 2.77 -10.08
N SER A 64 8.50 1.93 -11.11
CA SER A 64 9.75 1.43 -11.66
C SER A 64 10.41 2.39 -12.66
N GLU A 65 9.80 3.55 -12.94
CA GLU A 65 10.37 4.51 -13.90
C GLU A 65 11.76 4.96 -13.48
N PRO A 66 12.74 4.97 -14.40
CA PRO A 66 14.07 5.48 -14.11
C PRO A 66 13.98 6.96 -13.75
N LYS A 67 14.70 7.38 -12.70
CA LYS A 67 14.80 8.79 -12.33
C LYS A 67 15.40 9.59 -13.50
N PRO A 68 14.73 10.63 -14.00
CA PRO A 68 15.31 11.48 -15.03
C PRO A 68 16.61 12.14 -14.55
N ASN A 69 17.59 12.30 -15.44
CA ASN A 69 18.90 12.93 -15.11
C ASN A 69 18.77 14.38 -14.61
N VAL A 70 17.67 15.06 -14.96
CA VAL A 70 17.38 16.44 -14.52
C VAL A 70 16.92 16.52 -13.06
N VAL A 71 16.47 15.40 -12.48
CA VAL A 71 16.03 15.36 -11.08
C VAL A 71 17.25 15.13 -10.18
N PRO A 72 17.51 16.00 -9.19
CA PRO A 72 18.63 15.83 -8.28
C PRO A 72 18.51 14.54 -7.47
N ASP A 73 19.61 14.05 -6.92
CA ASP A 73 19.61 12.81 -6.12
C ASP A 73 19.03 12.99 -4.71
N TYR A 74 18.97 14.23 -4.23
CA TYR A 74 18.44 14.60 -2.92
C TYR A 74 17.91 16.05 -2.91
N GLY A 75 17.26 16.43 -1.81
CA GLY A 75 16.73 17.78 -1.61
C GLY A 75 15.32 18.00 -2.19
N GLY A 76 14.91 19.26 -2.27
CA GLY A 76 13.53 19.65 -2.62
C GLY A 76 13.05 19.09 -3.97
N GLY A 77 13.86 19.22 -5.02
CA GLY A 77 13.49 18.70 -6.35
C GLY A 77 13.35 17.17 -6.39
N TYR A 78 14.15 16.44 -5.60
CA TYR A 78 13.99 14.99 -5.46
C TYR A 78 12.69 14.65 -4.73
N TYR A 79 12.38 15.36 -3.64
CA TYR A 79 11.16 15.17 -2.87
C TYR A 79 9.90 15.45 -3.69
N GLU A 80 9.88 16.54 -4.45
CA GLU A 80 8.77 16.88 -5.35
C GLU A 80 8.55 15.82 -6.42
N TYR A 81 9.62 15.34 -7.04
CA TYR A 81 9.56 14.23 -7.99
C TYR A 81 8.96 12.96 -7.36
N GLN A 82 9.40 12.58 -6.16
CA GLN A 82 8.85 11.39 -5.48
C GLN A 82 7.37 11.58 -5.11
N LYS A 83 6.97 12.78 -4.70
CA LYS A 83 5.56 13.09 -4.42
C LYS A 83 4.69 12.99 -5.67
N GLU A 84 5.16 13.53 -6.80
CA GLU A 84 4.48 13.40 -8.09
C GLU A 84 4.39 11.94 -8.52
N LYS A 85 5.48 11.17 -8.40
CA LYS A 85 5.53 9.75 -8.72
C LYS A 85 4.49 8.95 -7.95
N VAL A 86 4.39 9.20 -6.64
CA VAL A 86 3.35 8.60 -5.78
C VAL A 86 1.94 9.02 -6.21
N HIS A 87 1.74 10.29 -6.56
CA HIS A 87 0.43 10.77 -7.03
C HIS A 87 0.01 10.08 -8.34
N ARG A 88 0.91 9.98 -9.32
CA ARG A 88 0.67 9.24 -10.57
C ARG A 88 0.39 7.76 -10.31
N PHE A 89 1.13 7.15 -9.39
CA PHE A 89 0.90 5.76 -9.00
C PHE A 89 -0.52 5.56 -8.48
N LEU A 90 -0.95 6.37 -7.50
CA LEU A 90 -2.29 6.27 -6.93
C LEU A 90 -3.39 6.50 -7.97
N ALA A 91 -3.21 7.48 -8.86
CA ALA A 91 -4.14 7.76 -9.95
C ALA A 91 -4.17 6.67 -11.05
N SER A 92 -3.11 5.86 -11.14
CA SER A 92 -3.02 4.75 -12.12
C SER A 92 -3.66 3.45 -11.62
N MET A 93 -4.11 3.40 -10.37
CA MET A 93 -4.67 2.18 -9.79
C MET A 93 -5.99 1.80 -10.47
N PRO A 94 -6.23 0.49 -10.69
CA PRO A 94 -7.53 0.03 -11.17
C PRO A 94 -8.62 0.30 -10.13
N ALA A 95 -9.89 0.26 -10.57
CA ALA A 95 -11.03 0.36 -9.68
C ALA A 95 -10.91 -0.63 -8.51
N CYS A 96 -11.25 -0.15 -7.31
CA CYS A 96 -11.14 -0.90 -6.08
C CYS A 96 -11.99 -2.17 -6.14
N PRO A 97 -11.41 -3.37 -5.93
CA PRO A 97 -12.14 -4.64 -6.06
C PRO A 97 -13.25 -4.79 -5.01
N LYS A 98 -13.15 -4.08 -3.87
CA LYS A 98 -14.12 -4.15 -2.77
C LYS A 98 -15.34 -3.24 -2.98
N CYS A 99 -15.16 -2.05 -3.57
CA CYS A 99 -16.24 -1.04 -3.66
C CYS A 99 -16.45 -0.43 -5.05
N GLY A 100 -15.63 -0.77 -6.04
CA GLY A 100 -15.66 -0.22 -7.39
C GLY A 100 -15.13 1.22 -7.52
N GLY A 101 -14.77 1.89 -6.42
CA GLY A 101 -14.25 3.25 -6.46
C GLY A 101 -12.83 3.37 -7.02
N GLU A 102 -12.54 4.50 -7.65
CA GLU A 102 -11.24 4.79 -8.29
C GLU A 102 -10.40 5.82 -7.51
N ASP A 103 -10.86 6.23 -6.33
CA ASP A 103 -10.15 7.21 -5.49
C ASP A 103 -9.24 6.50 -4.47
N PHE A 104 -7.93 6.47 -4.78
CA PHE A 104 -6.87 6.02 -3.89
C PHE A 104 -6.07 7.23 -3.42
N ASP A 105 -5.99 7.45 -2.11
CA ASP A 105 -5.42 8.67 -1.56
C ASP A 105 -4.23 8.44 -0.63
N ARG A 106 -3.84 7.17 -0.42
CA ARG A 106 -2.74 6.83 0.47
C ARG A 106 -1.84 5.75 -0.09
N PHE A 107 -0.56 6.09 -0.16
CA PHE A 107 0.54 5.19 -0.51
C PHE A 107 1.09 4.50 0.73
N ILE A 108 1.13 3.18 0.71
CA ILE A 108 1.51 2.33 1.84
C ILE A 108 2.88 1.70 1.58
N ASN A 109 3.77 1.86 2.54
CA ASN A 109 5.07 1.19 2.57
C ASN A 109 5.52 1.01 4.04
N ASN A 110 6.80 0.76 4.27
CA ASN A 110 7.36 0.52 5.59
C ASN A 110 7.41 1.78 6.49
N VAL A 111 7.11 2.97 5.96
CA VAL A 111 7.11 4.25 6.71
C VAL A 111 5.76 4.97 6.69
N ASN A 112 4.97 4.77 5.65
CA ASN A 112 3.64 5.34 5.48
C ASN A 112 2.60 4.26 5.81
N TYR A 113 2.15 4.24 7.06
CA TYR A 113 1.23 3.22 7.54
C TYR A 113 -0.20 3.39 7.01
N PRO A 114 -0.94 2.28 6.82
CA PRO A 114 -2.31 2.35 6.38
C PRO A 114 -3.23 2.85 7.48
N ARG A 115 -4.41 3.33 7.06
CA ARG A 115 -5.56 3.40 7.95
C ARG A 115 -6.02 1.99 8.32
N PHE A 116 -6.70 1.90 9.45
CA PHE A 116 -7.45 0.72 9.81
C PHE A 116 -8.53 0.39 8.77
N GLN A 117 -9.05 -0.84 8.81
CA GLN A 117 -10.21 -1.23 7.99
C GLN A 117 -11.46 -0.40 8.28
N SER A 118 -11.59 0.15 9.50
CA SER A 118 -12.63 1.13 9.86
C SER A 118 -12.43 2.50 9.20
N GLY A 119 -11.25 2.78 8.64
CA GLY A 119 -10.85 4.08 8.09
C GLY A 119 -10.15 5.00 9.08
N LYS A 120 -10.09 4.61 10.36
CA LYS A 120 -9.38 5.37 11.38
C LYS A 120 -7.88 5.43 11.10
N GLU A 121 -7.26 6.52 11.50
CA GLU A 121 -5.81 6.73 11.34
C GLU A 121 -4.99 5.79 12.23
N PHE A 122 -3.82 5.42 11.73
CA PHE A 122 -2.83 4.69 12.50
C PHE A 122 -2.41 5.52 13.73
N PRO A 123 -2.47 4.99 14.96
CA PRO A 123 -2.20 5.78 16.15
C PRO A 123 -0.71 6.14 16.26
N LYS A 124 -0.43 7.33 16.80
CA LYS A 124 0.96 7.74 17.08
C LYS A 124 1.51 7.00 18.28
N GLY A 125 2.81 6.70 18.27
CA GLY A 125 3.50 6.11 19.41
C GLY A 125 3.27 4.61 19.60
N VAL A 126 2.61 3.94 18.65
CA VAL A 126 2.49 2.48 18.62
C VAL A 126 3.89 1.88 18.48
N VAL A 127 4.19 0.92 19.34
CA VAL A 127 5.43 0.13 19.30
C VAL A 127 5.11 -1.34 19.04
N SER A 128 6.13 -2.14 18.73
CA SER A 128 5.93 -3.55 18.36
C SER A 128 5.21 -4.38 19.43
N SER A 129 5.32 -4.03 20.72
CA SER A 129 4.63 -4.72 21.81
C SER A 129 3.11 -4.46 21.89
N ASP A 130 2.63 -3.47 21.13
CA ASP A 130 1.21 -3.15 20.99
C ASP A 130 0.55 -3.94 19.85
N LEU A 131 1.36 -4.55 18.97
CA LEU A 131 0.87 -5.31 17.83
C LEU A 131 0.48 -6.73 18.26
N ILE A 132 -0.76 -7.09 17.97
CA ILE A 132 -1.27 -8.45 18.06
C ILE A 132 -1.23 -9.00 16.64
N LYS A 133 -0.17 -9.75 16.32
CA LYS A 133 0.05 -10.27 14.96
C LYS A 133 -0.98 -11.33 14.62
N GLU A 134 -1.54 -11.24 13.42
CA GLU A 134 -2.37 -12.29 12.83
C GLU A 134 -1.52 -13.24 11.97
N ASP A 135 -2.00 -14.47 11.79
CA ASP A 135 -1.37 -15.41 10.88
C ASP A 135 -1.52 -14.92 9.42
N ALA A 136 -0.42 -14.43 8.86
CA ALA A 136 -0.37 -13.93 7.49
C ALA A 136 -0.69 -14.99 6.42
N SER A 137 -0.66 -16.29 6.75
CA SER A 137 -1.10 -17.36 5.86
C SER A 137 -2.62 -17.55 5.82
N ALA A 138 -3.34 -17.02 6.82
CA ALA A 138 -4.80 -17.08 6.92
C ALA A 138 -5.51 -15.81 6.40
N VAL A 139 -4.76 -14.73 6.10
CA VAL A 139 -5.32 -13.45 5.65
C VAL A 139 -5.10 -13.25 4.15
N LEU A 140 -6.19 -12.98 3.42
CA LEU A 140 -6.16 -12.62 2.00
C LEU A 140 -6.06 -11.11 1.82
N VAL A 141 -5.29 -10.69 0.81
CA VAL A 141 -5.14 -9.30 0.39
C VAL A 141 -5.24 -9.19 -1.14
N TYR A 142 -5.63 -8.01 -1.64
CA TYR A 142 -5.71 -7.75 -3.07
C TYR A 142 -4.33 -7.40 -3.63
N PHE A 143 -3.95 -8.03 -4.74
CA PHE A 143 -2.68 -7.80 -5.42
C PHE A 143 -2.89 -7.61 -6.92
N VAL A 144 -2.18 -6.65 -7.52
CA VAL A 144 -2.10 -6.47 -8.97
C VAL A 144 -0.94 -7.30 -9.52
N GLU A 145 -1.25 -8.23 -10.41
CA GLU A 145 -0.27 -8.92 -11.26
C GLU A 145 -0.01 -8.15 -12.57
#